data_AF-A0AAD8KK07-F1
#
_entry.id   AF-A0AAD8KK07-F1
#
_cell.length_a   1.000
_cell.length_b   1.000
_cell.length_c   1.000
_cell.angle_alpha   90.00
_cell.angle_beta   90.00
_cell.angle_gamma   90.00
#
_symmetry.space_group_name_H-M   'P 1'
#
loop_
_entity.id
_entity.type
_entity.pdbx_description
1 polymer ?
#
loop_
_entity_poly.entity_id
_entity_poly.type
_entity_poly.pdbx_seq_one_letter_code
_entity_poly.pdbx_strand_id
1 'polypeptide(L)'
;MDRPGFDDIIKLACCLFSFTGLPYILLIEKLKHIKSALKLWLKDIKINEEETFTSLSNDIQNLDKILETRELHEEEHWIYSECKIGILELEDLRNKDSQQRSRVKWASYGYDNSSYFHRSIKNLESRSRIHGLTINNIWVTKLSLVKKEARSFFAKRFKCSSDPIPNLSCYNIK
;
A
#
# COMPACT_ATOMS: atom_id res chain seq x y z
N MET A 1 5.25 14.97 1.44
CA MET A 1 5.12 14.74 -0.02
C MET A 1 6.53 14.93 -0.50
N ASP A 2 7.36 13.92 -0.27
CA ASP A 2 8.81 14.10 -0.28
C ASP A 2 9.31 13.47 -1.57
N ARG A 3 8.81 14.00 -2.70
CA ARG A 3 9.29 13.61 -4.02
C ARG A 3 10.37 14.60 -4.43
N PRO A 4 11.55 14.12 -4.86
CA PRO A 4 12.61 15.00 -5.32
C PRO A 4 12.11 15.86 -6.49
N GLY A 5 12.51 17.14 -6.51
CA GLY A 5 12.11 18.11 -7.54
C GLY A 5 10.80 18.85 -7.31
N PHE A 6 10.04 18.54 -6.24
CA PHE A 6 8.80 19.27 -5.93
C PHE A 6 9.05 20.77 -5.68
N ASP A 7 10.04 21.09 -4.85
CA ASP A 7 10.37 22.48 -4.50
C ASP A 7 10.89 23.27 -5.70
N ASP A 8 11.63 22.61 -6.60
CA ASP A 8 12.18 23.25 -7.79
C ASP A 8 11.09 23.66 -8.76
N ILE A 9 10.06 22.81 -8.95
CA ILE A 9 8.90 23.15 -9.76
C ILE A 9 8.08 24.28 -9.15
N ILE A 10 7.94 24.31 -7.82
CA ILE A 10 7.25 25.43 -7.16
C ILE A 10 8.00 26.73 -7.36
N LYS A 11 9.32 26.73 -7.14
CA LYS A 11 10.17 27.91 -7.35
C LYS A 11 10.09 28.38 -8.80
N LEU A 12 10.22 27.46 -9.76
CA LEU A 12 10.12 27.76 -11.18
C LEU A 12 8.75 28.35 -11.55
N ALA A 13 7.66 27.72 -11.11
CA ALA A 13 6.30 28.21 -11.36
C ALA A 13 6.05 29.57 -10.69
N CYS A 14 6.64 29.84 -9.53
CA CYS A 14 6.56 31.14 -8.87
C CYS A 14 7.33 32.23 -9.64
N CYS A 15 8.51 31.91 -10.16
CA CYS A 15 9.33 32.86 -10.93
C CYS A 15 8.71 33.18 -12.30
N LEU A 16 8.07 32.19 -12.95
CA LEU A 16 7.44 32.37 -14.25
C LEU A 16 6.07 33.06 -14.18
N PHE A 17 5.51 33.23 -12.99
CA PHE A 17 4.21 33.86 -12.82
C PHE A 17 4.30 35.38 -12.91
N SER A 18 3.64 35.95 -13.93
CA SER A 18 3.37 37.37 -14.04
C SER A 18 1.87 37.61 -14.11
N PHE A 19 1.39 38.61 -13.36
CA PHE A 19 -0.01 38.99 -13.37
C PHE A 19 -0.16 40.50 -13.16
N THR A 20 -1.03 41.11 -13.96
CA THR A 20 -1.42 42.51 -13.85
C THR A 20 -2.92 42.59 -13.59
N GLY A 21 -3.31 43.10 -12.41
CA GLY A 21 -4.71 43.20 -12.02
C GLY A 21 -4.91 43.39 -10.51
N LEU A 22 -6.14 43.19 -10.03
CA LEU A 22 -6.48 43.37 -8.62
C LEU A 22 -5.73 42.36 -7.71
N PRO A 23 -5.27 42.79 -6.52
CA PRO A 23 -4.48 41.94 -5.62
C PRO A 23 -5.16 40.62 -5.21
N TYR A 24 -6.48 40.59 -5.05
CA TYR A 24 -7.19 39.36 -4.68
C TYR A 24 -7.23 38.34 -5.84
N ILE A 25 -7.28 38.83 -7.09
CA ILE A 25 -7.24 37.99 -8.30
C ILE A 25 -5.81 37.45 -8.49
N LEU A 26 -4.79 38.26 -8.17
CA LEU A 26 -3.39 37.85 -8.25
C LEU A 26 -3.13 36.58 -7.46
N LEU A 27 -3.61 36.50 -6.21
CA LEU A 27 -3.41 35.30 -5.39
C LEU A 27 -4.09 34.07 -6.00
N ILE A 28 -5.33 34.22 -6.47
CA ILE A 28 -6.08 33.12 -7.08
C ILE A 28 -5.38 32.63 -8.35
N GLU A 29 -4.96 33.53 -9.23
CA GLU A 29 -4.27 33.18 -10.47
C GLU A 29 -2.89 32.58 -10.21
N LYS A 30 -2.16 33.07 -9.20
CA LYS A 30 -0.88 32.49 -8.78
C LYS A 30 -1.06 31.04 -8.33
N LEU A 31 -2.05 30.78 -7.48
CA LEU A 31 -2.35 29.43 -7.01
C LEU A 31 -2.81 28.51 -8.15
N LYS A 32 -3.60 29.02 -9.10
CA LYS A 32 -3.99 28.27 -10.30
C LYS A 32 -2.80 27.93 -11.18
N HIS A 33 -1.88 28.88 -11.39
CA HIS A 33 -0.67 28.68 -12.18
C HIS A 33 0.21 27.59 -11.56
N ILE A 34 0.52 27.71 -10.26
CA ILE A 34 1.30 26.71 -9.52
C ILE A 34 0.61 25.33 -9.58
N LYS A 35 -0.71 25.28 -9.38
CA LYS A 35 -1.49 24.04 -9.48
C LYS A 35 -1.40 23.42 -10.87
N SER A 36 -1.40 24.24 -11.93
CA SER A 36 -1.28 23.76 -13.32
C SER A 36 0.12 23.17 -13.58
N ALA A 37 1.16 23.89 -13.17
CA ALA A 37 2.54 23.41 -13.27
C ALA A 37 2.75 22.09 -12.52
N LEU A 38 2.25 21.99 -11.28
CA LEU A 38 2.30 20.76 -10.49
C LEU A 38 1.53 19.61 -11.13
N LYS A 39 0.39 19.87 -11.79
CA LYS A 39 -0.37 18.83 -12.50
C LYS A 39 0.40 18.26 -13.68
N LEU A 40 1.09 19.11 -14.44
CA LEU A 40 1.93 18.68 -15.56
C LEU A 40 3.11 17.85 -15.05
N TRP A 41 3.85 18.38 -14.08
CA TRP A 41 4.97 17.66 -13.46
C TRP A 41 4.56 16.30 -12.87
N LEU A 42 3.42 16.21 -12.17
CA LEU A 42 2.90 14.94 -11.67
C LEU A 42 2.52 13.97 -12.78
N LYS A 43 2.06 14.47 -13.94
CA LYS A 43 1.75 13.62 -15.10
C LYS A 43 3.05 13.04 -15.66
N ASP A 44 4.07 13.87 -15.82
CA ASP A 44 5.36 13.46 -16.39
C ASP A 44 6.07 12.46 -15.47
N ILE A 45 6.04 12.67 -14.14
CA ILE A 45 6.56 11.69 -13.19
C ILE A 45 5.85 10.35 -13.31
N LYS A 46 4.51 10.35 -13.43
CA LYS A 46 3.77 9.10 -13.53
C LYS A 46 4.10 8.32 -14.80
N ILE A 47 4.34 9.02 -15.90
CA ILE A 47 4.78 8.40 -17.15
C ILE A 47 6.16 7.76 -16.93
N ASN A 48 7.11 8.51 -16.36
CA ASN A 48 8.45 8.00 -16.07
C ASN A 48 8.45 6.83 -15.06
N GLU A 49 7.60 6.88 -14.02
CA GLU A 49 7.41 5.77 -13.06
C GLU A 49 6.84 4.51 -13.74
N GLU A 50 5.95 4.68 -14.71
CA GLU A 50 5.38 3.55 -15.46
C GLU A 50 6.39 2.97 -16.45
N GLU A 51 7.18 3.81 -17.13
CA GLU A 51 8.26 3.39 -18.02
C GLU A 51 9.35 2.63 -17.27
N THR A 52 9.79 3.14 -16.12
CA THR A 52 10.76 2.46 -15.25
C THR A 52 10.21 1.13 -14.73
N PHE A 53 8.95 1.09 -14.25
CA PHE A 53 8.30 -0.15 -13.85
C PHE A 53 8.28 -1.18 -14.99
N THR A 54 7.91 -0.75 -16.19
CA THR A 54 7.82 -1.61 -17.38
C THR A 54 9.20 -2.16 -17.75
N SER A 55 10.24 -1.32 -17.72
CA SER A 55 11.62 -1.76 -17.98
C SER A 55 12.06 -2.83 -16.98
N LEU A 56 11.94 -2.55 -15.67
CA LEU A 56 12.35 -3.49 -14.62
C LEU A 56 11.55 -4.80 -14.69
N SER A 57 10.26 -4.72 -15.00
CA SER A 57 9.42 -5.90 -15.17
C SER A 57 9.83 -6.72 -16.40
N ASN A 58 10.23 -6.09 -17.49
CA ASN A 58 10.72 -6.78 -18.67
C ASN A 58 12.06 -7.47 -18.39
N ASP A 59 12.96 -6.82 -17.65
CA ASP A 59 14.24 -7.40 -17.26
C ASP A 59 14.05 -8.65 -16.39
N ILE A 60 13.15 -8.59 -15.41
CA ILE A 60 12.76 -9.76 -14.60
C ILE A 60 12.19 -10.87 -15.49
N GLN A 61 11.27 -10.56 -16.41
CA GLN A 61 10.69 -11.56 -17.32
C GLN A 61 11.75 -12.20 -18.23
N ASN A 62 12.74 -11.44 -18.68
CA ASN A 62 13.83 -11.97 -19.48
C ASN A 62 14.72 -12.91 -18.66
N LEU A 63 15.03 -12.55 -17.41
CA LEU A 63 15.79 -13.39 -16.48
C LEU A 63 15.01 -14.66 -16.08
N ASP A 64 13.69 -14.56 -15.89
CA ASP A 64 12.82 -15.72 -15.63
C ASP A 64 12.83 -16.71 -16.81
N LYS A 65 12.86 -16.22 -18.06
CA LYS A 65 13.02 -17.10 -19.25
C LYS A 65 14.38 -17.81 -19.28
N ILE A 66 15.44 -17.13 -18.82
CA ILE A 66 16.76 -17.76 -18.74
C ILE A 66 16.74 -18.86 -17.67
N LEU A 67 16.09 -18.63 -16.53
CA LEU A 67 15.91 -19.62 -15.46
C LEU A 67 15.20 -20.91 -15.92
N GLU A 68 14.33 -20.83 -16.93
CA GLU A 68 13.69 -22.03 -17.51
C GLU A 68 14.69 -22.92 -18.27
N THR A 69 15.80 -22.34 -18.75
CA THR A 69 16.79 -23.05 -19.59
C THR A 69 18.07 -23.39 -18.82
N ARG A 70 18.54 -22.50 -17.94
CA ARG A 70 19.76 -22.66 -17.14
C ARG A 70 19.69 -21.89 -15.82
N GLU A 71 20.59 -22.20 -14.91
CA GLU A 71 20.79 -21.38 -13.70
C GLU A 71 21.36 -20.00 -14.06
N LEU A 72 21.03 -18.98 -13.26
CA LEU A 72 21.53 -17.61 -13.41
C LEU A 72 22.95 -17.50 -12.86
N HIS A 73 23.74 -16.63 -13.47
CA HIS A 73 25.08 -16.28 -12.97
C HIS A 73 24.95 -15.29 -11.80
N GLU A 74 26.02 -15.08 -11.05
CA GLU A 74 26.02 -14.19 -9.89
C GLU A 74 25.63 -12.75 -10.26
N GLU A 75 26.11 -12.27 -11.42
CA GLU A 75 25.77 -10.94 -11.93
C GLU A 75 24.29 -10.84 -12.31
N GLU A 76 23.72 -11.89 -12.90
CA GLU A 76 22.30 -11.94 -13.28
C GLU A 76 21.39 -12.02 -12.06
N HIS A 77 21.82 -12.74 -11.02
CA HIS A 77 21.14 -12.75 -9.73
C HIS A 77 21.14 -11.37 -9.07
N TRP A 78 22.25 -10.64 -9.18
CA TRP A 78 22.32 -9.27 -8.68
C TRP A 78 21.33 -8.36 -9.42
N ILE A 79 21.31 -8.39 -10.76
CA ILE A 79 20.37 -7.61 -11.57
C ILE A 79 18.92 -7.96 -11.20
N TYR A 80 18.60 -9.25 -11.08
CA TYR A 80 17.27 -9.71 -10.69
C TYR A 80 16.82 -9.14 -9.34
N SER A 81 17.73 -9.12 -8.35
CA SER A 81 17.49 -8.56 -7.04
C SER A 81 17.24 -7.05 -7.11
N GLU A 82 18.10 -6.31 -7.81
CA GLU A 82 17.96 -4.86 -7.98
C GLU A 82 16.67 -4.48 -8.69
N CYS A 83 16.27 -5.23 -9.73
CA CYS A 83 15.00 -5.00 -10.40
C CYS A 83 13.81 -5.18 -9.45
N LYS A 84 13.85 -6.20 -8.58
CA LYS A 84 12.81 -6.39 -7.55
C LYS A 84 12.78 -5.26 -6.53
N ILE A 85 13.94 -4.79 -6.08
CA ILE A 85 14.04 -3.66 -5.16
C ILE A 85 13.42 -2.40 -5.80
N GLY A 86 13.79 -2.09 -7.04
CA GLY A 86 13.24 -0.93 -7.75
C GLY A 86 11.72 -1.00 -7.92
N ILE A 87 11.16 -2.18 -8.21
CA ILE A 87 9.71 -2.38 -8.26
C ILE A 87 9.06 -2.10 -6.90
N LEU A 88 9.62 -2.62 -5.81
CA LEU A 88 9.09 -2.42 -4.46
C LEU A 88 9.12 -0.94 -4.05
N GLU A 89 10.17 -0.20 -4.42
CA GLU A 89 10.26 1.24 -4.18
C GLU A 89 9.16 2.02 -4.92
N LEU A 90 8.91 1.68 -6.19
CA LEU A 90 7.83 2.28 -6.98
C LEU A 90 6.44 1.96 -6.38
N GLU A 91 6.23 0.74 -5.90
CA GLU A 91 5.00 0.35 -5.22
C GLU A 91 4.80 1.11 -3.91
N ASP A 92 5.85 1.28 -3.11
CA ASP A 92 5.80 2.06 -1.87
C ASP A 92 5.41 3.53 -2.14
N LEU A 93 5.97 4.14 -3.19
CA LEU A 93 5.59 5.50 -3.62
C LEU A 93 4.11 5.59 -4.03
N ARG A 94 3.59 4.60 -4.76
CA ARG A 94 2.17 4.50 -5.15
C ARG A 94 1.25 4.29 -3.95
N ASN A 95 1.69 3.49 -2.98
CA ASN A 95 0.97 3.24 -1.75
C ASN A 95 0.87 4.51 -0.90
N LYS A 96 1.97 5.27 -0.77
CA LYS A 96 1.99 6.57 -0.09
C LYS A 96 1.03 7.58 -0.73
N ASP A 97 1.01 7.71 -2.06
CA ASP A 97 0.04 8.58 -2.77
C ASP A 97 -1.41 8.12 -2.51
N SER A 98 -1.66 6.81 -2.57
CA SER A 98 -2.99 6.23 -2.32
C SER A 98 -3.47 6.50 -0.90
N GLN A 99 -2.60 6.35 0.09
CA GLN A 99 -2.89 6.66 1.49
C GLN A 99 -3.22 8.15 1.67
N GLN A 100 -2.44 9.04 1.07
CA GLN A 100 -2.68 10.48 1.14
C GLN A 100 -4.04 10.85 0.53
N ARG A 101 -4.37 10.32 -0.66
CA ARG A 101 -5.68 10.53 -1.30
C ARG A 101 -6.82 10.04 -0.42
N SER A 102 -6.64 8.89 0.23
CA SER A 102 -7.63 8.34 1.16
C SER A 102 -7.85 9.29 2.35
N ARG A 103 -6.77 9.81 2.94
CA ARG A 103 -6.84 10.78 4.05
C ARG A 103 -7.54 12.07 3.65
N VAL A 104 -7.24 12.61 2.47
CA VAL A 104 -7.92 13.81 1.93
C VAL A 104 -9.41 13.53 1.74
N LYS A 105 -9.77 12.39 1.14
CA LYS A 105 -11.18 11.99 1.00
C LYS A 105 -11.87 11.82 2.35
N TRP A 106 -11.20 11.21 3.32
CA TRP A 106 -11.72 11.07 4.67
C TRP A 106 -11.97 12.44 5.32
N ALA A 107 -11.05 13.38 5.19
CA ALA A 107 -11.23 14.74 5.70
C ALA A 107 -12.40 15.47 5.01
N SER A 108 -12.66 15.20 3.72
CA SER A 108 -13.76 15.83 2.99
C SER A 108 -15.13 15.18 3.22
N TYR A 109 -15.20 13.85 3.30
CA TYR A 109 -16.46 13.10 3.31
C TYR A 109 -16.76 12.42 4.66
N GLY A 110 -15.82 12.41 5.61
CA GLY A 110 -15.97 11.75 6.90
C GLY A 110 -16.42 10.30 6.78
N TYR A 111 -17.48 9.95 7.51
CA TYR A 111 -18.06 8.62 7.57
C TYR A 111 -18.67 8.13 6.25
N ASP A 112 -18.96 9.01 5.30
CA ASP A 112 -19.48 8.63 3.99
C ASP A 112 -18.42 7.97 3.09
N ASN A 113 -17.13 8.05 3.46
CA ASN A 113 -16.04 7.35 2.78
C ASN A 113 -15.88 5.90 3.28
N SER A 114 -16.95 5.10 3.15
CA SER A 114 -16.96 3.67 3.53
C SER A 114 -16.05 2.79 2.66
N SER A 115 -15.74 3.23 1.44
CA SER A 115 -15.00 2.45 0.44
C SER A 115 -13.59 2.02 0.89
N TYR A 116 -12.88 2.86 1.64
CA TYR A 116 -11.54 2.55 2.15
C TYR A 116 -11.60 1.45 3.21
N PHE A 117 -12.49 1.57 4.20
CA PHE A 117 -12.64 0.58 5.27
C PHE A 117 -13.07 -0.77 4.72
N HIS A 118 -14.02 -0.79 3.78
CA HIS A 118 -14.40 -2.02 3.11
C HIS A 118 -13.23 -2.66 2.36
N ARG A 119 -12.38 -1.88 1.70
CA ARG A 119 -11.20 -2.40 1.00
C ARG A 119 -10.14 -2.92 1.99
N SER A 120 -9.90 -2.21 3.09
CA SER A 120 -8.99 -2.64 4.16
C SER A 120 -9.47 -3.92 4.85
N ILE A 121 -10.77 -4.03 5.17
CA ILE A 121 -11.38 -5.25 5.73
C ILE A 121 -11.25 -6.39 4.73
N LYS A 122 -11.59 -6.21 3.46
CA LYS A 122 -11.42 -7.25 2.43
C LYS A 122 -9.97 -7.71 2.29
N ASN A 123 -9.02 -6.79 2.35
CA ASN A 123 -7.59 -7.15 2.35
C ASN A 123 -7.22 -7.97 3.58
N LEU A 124 -7.72 -7.59 4.76
CA LEU A 124 -7.52 -8.34 5.99
C LEU A 124 -8.13 -9.74 5.88
N GLU A 125 -9.38 -9.84 5.42
CA GLU A 125 -10.08 -11.11 5.18
C GLU A 125 -9.32 -11.99 4.20
N SER A 126 -8.78 -11.42 3.12
CA SER A 126 -7.97 -12.17 2.14
C SER A 126 -6.68 -12.69 2.76
N ARG A 127 -5.98 -11.88 3.56
CA ARG A 127 -4.72 -12.26 4.21
C ARG A 127 -4.94 -13.26 5.35
N SER A 128 -6.05 -13.12 6.06
CA SER A 128 -6.43 -13.98 7.19
C SER A 128 -7.25 -15.20 6.76
N ARG A 129 -7.41 -15.43 5.45
CA ARG A 129 -8.17 -16.57 4.94
C ARG A 129 -7.43 -17.87 5.22
N ILE A 130 -8.01 -18.71 6.07
CA ILE A 130 -7.50 -20.07 6.30
C ILE A 130 -7.88 -20.93 5.09
N HIS A 131 -6.89 -21.28 4.27
CA HIS A 131 -7.09 -22.09 3.06
C HIS A 131 -7.40 -23.56 3.37
N GLY A 132 -6.89 -24.08 4.49
CA GLY A 132 -7.11 -25.44 4.95
C GLY A 132 -6.50 -25.66 6.33
N LEU A 133 -6.81 -26.81 6.94
CA LEU A 133 -6.21 -27.26 8.19
C LEU A 133 -5.79 -28.72 8.06
N THR A 134 -4.68 -29.08 8.70
CA THR A 134 -4.27 -30.48 8.84
C THR A 134 -5.04 -31.11 10.00
N ILE A 135 -5.89 -32.08 9.70
CA ILE A 135 -6.70 -32.82 10.68
C ILE A 135 -6.30 -34.29 10.58
N ASN A 136 -5.80 -34.90 11.66
CA ASN A 136 -5.34 -36.29 11.70
C ASN A 136 -4.37 -36.64 10.55
N ASN A 137 -3.36 -35.79 10.32
CA ASN A 137 -2.38 -35.90 9.23
C ASN A 137 -2.93 -35.81 7.80
N ILE A 138 -4.18 -35.41 7.62
CA ILE A 138 -4.78 -35.19 6.30
C ILE A 138 -5.03 -33.69 6.11
N TRP A 139 -4.59 -33.13 4.98
CA TRP A 139 -4.89 -31.75 4.62
C TRP A 139 -6.35 -31.61 4.20
N VAL A 140 -7.13 -30.82 4.95
CA VAL A 140 -8.56 -30.64 4.71
C VAL A 140 -8.85 -29.19 4.30
N THR A 141 -9.35 -29.03 3.08
CA THR A 141 -9.73 -27.72 2.49
C THR A 141 -11.23 -27.42 2.63
N LYS A 142 -12.05 -28.44 2.96
CA LYS A 142 -13.51 -28.29 3.02
C LYS A 142 -13.91 -27.37 4.18
N LEU A 143 -14.52 -26.23 3.85
CA LEU A 143 -14.82 -25.15 4.81
C LEU A 143 -15.65 -25.61 6.02
N SER A 144 -16.61 -26.52 5.83
CA SER A 144 -17.43 -27.03 6.94
C SER A 144 -16.63 -27.85 7.95
N LEU A 145 -15.66 -28.64 7.48
CA LEU A 145 -14.78 -29.44 8.34
C LEU A 145 -13.77 -28.54 9.05
N VAL A 146 -13.15 -27.60 8.33
CA VAL A 146 -12.22 -26.61 8.90
C VAL A 146 -12.90 -25.81 10.01
N LYS A 147 -14.13 -25.31 9.79
CA LYS A 147 -14.89 -24.58 10.81
C LYS A 147 -15.23 -25.45 12.02
N LYS A 148 -15.61 -26.71 11.80
CA LYS A 148 -15.93 -27.66 12.88
C LYS A 148 -14.70 -27.94 13.75
N GLU A 149 -13.56 -28.19 13.12
CA GLU A 149 -12.32 -28.48 13.84
C GLU A 149 -11.80 -27.25 14.57
N ALA A 150 -11.77 -26.07 13.93
CA ALA A 150 -11.41 -24.83 14.59
C ALA A 150 -12.27 -24.57 15.84
N ARG A 151 -13.60 -24.74 15.71
CA ARG A 151 -14.52 -24.62 16.86
C ARG A 151 -14.20 -25.65 17.95
N SER A 152 -13.97 -26.91 17.60
CA SER A 152 -13.65 -27.98 18.54
C SER A 152 -12.34 -27.71 19.29
N PHE A 153 -11.30 -27.30 18.56
CA PHE A 153 -10.00 -26.94 19.09
C PHE A 153 -10.09 -25.82 20.13
N PHE A 154 -10.73 -24.70 19.77
CA PHE A 154 -10.90 -23.58 20.69
C PHE A 154 -11.84 -23.93 21.85
N ALA A 155 -12.94 -24.65 21.63
CA ALA A 155 -13.82 -25.10 22.71
C ALA A 155 -13.10 -26.00 23.73
N LYS A 156 -12.18 -26.86 23.27
CA LYS A 156 -11.33 -27.68 24.15
C LYS A 156 -10.32 -26.83 24.91
N ARG A 157 -9.76 -25.79 24.30
CA ARG A 157 -8.78 -24.89 24.94
C ARG A 157 -9.41 -23.92 25.94
N PHE A 158 -10.62 -23.45 25.64
CA PHE A 158 -11.40 -22.54 26.50
C PHE A 158 -12.19 -23.29 27.59
N LYS A 159 -12.28 -24.62 27.52
CA LYS A 159 -12.59 -25.44 28.70
C LYS A 159 -11.38 -25.36 29.63
N CYS A 160 -11.38 -24.36 30.51
CA CYS A 160 -10.36 -24.15 31.53
C CYS A 160 -10.12 -25.44 32.34
N SER A 161 -8.85 -25.79 32.50
CA SER A 161 -8.36 -26.32 33.77
C SER A 161 -8.60 -25.25 34.82
N SER A 162 -9.20 -25.67 35.93
CA SER A 162 -9.75 -24.87 37.00
C SER A 162 -8.71 -24.14 37.84
N ASP A 163 -7.89 -23.28 37.24
CA ASP A 163 -7.18 -22.26 38.00
C ASP A 163 -7.99 -20.97 37.90
N PRO A 164 -8.53 -20.46 39.01
CA PRO A 164 -9.28 -19.21 39.00
C PRO A 164 -8.37 -18.12 38.45
N ILE A 165 -8.86 -17.41 37.43
CA ILE A 165 -8.23 -16.17 36.95
C ILE A 165 -8.02 -15.31 38.20
N PRO A 166 -6.77 -14.93 38.56
CA PRO A 166 -6.55 -14.12 39.74
C PRO A 166 -7.38 -12.85 39.60
N ASN A 167 -8.22 -12.61 40.60
CA ASN A 167 -9.16 -11.51 40.61
C ASN A 167 -8.36 -10.21 40.47
N LEU A 168 -8.44 -9.54 39.31
CA LEU A 168 -7.82 -8.23 39.14
C LEU A 168 -8.63 -7.23 39.97
N SER A 169 -8.20 -7.00 41.20
CA SER A 169 -8.67 -5.88 42.00
C SER A 169 -8.13 -4.59 41.36
N CYS A 170 -8.92 -4.00 40.47
CA CYS A 170 -8.67 -2.67 39.92
C CYS A 170 -8.90 -1.63 41.02
N TYR A 171 -7.90 -1.39 41.87
CA TYR A 171 -8.00 -0.46 43.01
C TYR A 171 -8.04 1.03 42.65
N ASN A 172 -8.21 1.42 41.37
CA ASN A 172 -8.10 2.83 40.97
C ASN A 172 -9.04 3.26 39.83
N ILE A 173 -10.30 2.82 39.84
CA ILE A 173 -11.34 3.53 39.07
C ILE A 173 -12.14 4.35 40.08
N LYS A 174 -11.77 5.64 40.19
CA LYS A 174 -12.63 6.69 40.73
C LYS A 174 -13.51 7.23 39.62
#